data_AF-A0A1X7T5J5-F1
#
_entry.id   AF-A0A1X7T5J5-F1
#
_cell.length_a   1.000
_cell.length_b   1.000
_cell.length_c   1.000
_cell.angle_alpha   90.00
_cell.angle_beta   90.00
_cell.angle_gamma   90.00
#
_symmetry.space_group_name_H-M   'P 1'
#
loop_
_entity.id
_entity.type
_entity.pdbx_description
1 polymer ?
#
loop_
_entity_poly.entity_id
_entity_poly.type
_entity_poly.pdbx_seq_one_letter_code
_entity_poly.pdbx_strand_id
1 'polypeptide(L)'
;MAVVGQLENLTTGTIDIINNDSVFSHTIATANCELISYKFEPQDVTQTCTIKTNVTLSVTIQNSISFNKSAHDIINIKVSCCPNGFCLMNSPICSCEYIKEPVSSDILSWNATNYSVIKQPESNLWLSGTSDCTISYSTCPFDYCNGPKNFNLSNSDEQCGSNRAGDLCGTCSDNFSLMLGSNRCGDCYGKDYLASIIILLFAMFGIALVIMIVALNLTVTVGTINGLLFFANVIKIYQPLIPHFNEFHVLSQFISWINMDFGIEICFYNGMESC
;
A
#
# COMPACT_ATOMS: atom_id res chain seq x y z
N MET A 1 4.75 -22.72 28.41
CA MET A 1 5.02 -23.00 29.84
C MET A 1 5.82 -24.28 29.88
N ALA A 2 7.08 -24.22 30.34
CA ALA A 2 7.90 -25.40 30.57
C ALA A 2 7.88 -25.71 32.06
N VAL A 3 7.88 -27.00 32.41
CA VAL A 3 7.91 -27.45 33.81
C VAL A 3 9.14 -28.31 33.97
N VAL A 4 10.03 -27.92 34.87
CA VAL A 4 11.30 -28.61 35.08
C VAL A 4 11.31 -29.17 36.51
N GLY A 5 11.16 -30.49 36.64
CA GLY A 5 11.01 -31.19 37.91
C GLY A 5 10.32 -32.55 37.73
N GLN A 6 10.44 -33.45 38.71
CA GLN A 6 9.75 -34.74 38.69
C GLN A 6 8.28 -34.54 39.09
N LEU A 7 7.34 -35.20 38.39
CA LEU A 7 5.97 -35.34 38.89
C LEU A 7 6.05 -35.87 40.33
N GLU A 8 5.70 -35.03 41.30
CA GLU A 8 5.56 -35.29 42.75
C GLU A 8 6.76 -35.07 43.68
N ASN A 9 7.98 -34.75 43.21
CA ASN A 9 9.10 -34.45 44.13
C ASN A 9 9.78 -33.11 43.79
N LEU A 10 9.69 -32.17 44.74
CA LEU A 10 10.36 -30.88 44.72
C LEU A 10 11.88 -31.09 44.87
N THR A 11 12.68 -30.30 44.16
CA THR A 11 14.16 -30.40 44.22
C THR A 11 14.78 -29.01 44.37
N THR A 12 15.99 -28.97 44.93
CA THR A 12 16.85 -27.78 44.96
C THR A 12 17.89 -27.90 43.86
N GLY A 13 18.44 -26.78 43.41
CA GLY A 13 19.45 -26.76 42.36
C GLY A 13 19.52 -25.41 41.65
N THR A 14 20.33 -25.35 40.60
CA THR A 14 20.43 -24.18 39.74
C THR A 14 19.74 -24.48 38.42
N ILE A 15 18.77 -23.64 38.04
CA ILE A 15 18.12 -23.70 36.74
C ILE A 15 18.86 -22.76 35.80
N ASP A 16 19.42 -23.32 34.72
CA ASP A 16 20.05 -22.56 33.65
C ASP A 16 19.10 -22.48 32.46
N ILE A 17 18.78 -21.25 32.06
CA ILE A 17 18.09 -20.93 30.82
C ILE A 17 19.16 -20.48 29.83
N ILE A 18 19.38 -21.28 28.79
CA ILE A 18 20.40 -21.03 27.78
C ILE A 18 19.73 -20.51 26.51
N ASN A 19 20.24 -19.40 26.00
CA ASN A 19 19.85 -18.76 24.75
C ASN A 19 21.12 -18.47 23.94
N ASN A 20 21.38 -19.29 22.91
CA ASN A 20 22.63 -19.29 22.16
C ASN A 20 23.85 -19.32 23.13
N ASP A 21 24.61 -18.22 23.22
CA ASP A 21 25.80 -18.09 24.08
C ASP A 21 25.51 -17.43 25.44
N SER A 22 24.28 -16.96 25.67
CA SER A 22 23.87 -16.33 26.93
C SER A 22 23.26 -17.37 27.88
N VAL A 23 23.76 -17.41 29.12
CA VAL A 23 23.28 -18.31 30.17
C VAL A 23 22.70 -17.46 31.30
N PHE A 24 21.43 -17.70 31.62
CA PHE A 24 20.77 -17.11 32.77
C PHE A 24 20.52 -18.18 33.83
N SER A 25 21.23 -18.07 34.96
CA SER A 25 21.17 -19.04 36.05
C SER A 25 20.30 -18.51 37.20
N HIS A 26 19.40 -19.34 37.70
CA HIS A 26 18.57 -19.06 38.86
C HIS A 26 18.73 -20.17 39.90
N THR A 27 19.10 -19.81 41.13
CA THR A 27 19.37 -20.81 42.19
C THR A 27 18.17 -20.95 43.11
N ILE A 28 17.63 -22.17 43.18
CA ILE A 28 16.52 -22.53 44.05
C ILE A 28 17.10 -23.14 45.34
N ALA A 29 17.09 -22.36 46.41
CA ALA A 29 17.61 -22.77 47.72
C ALA A 29 16.63 -23.67 48.49
N THR A 30 15.34 -23.58 48.21
CA THR A 30 14.28 -24.37 48.88
C THR A 30 13.45 -25.11 47.85
N ALA A 31 13.21 -26.39 48.08
CA ALA A 31 12.41 -27.25 47.21
C ALA A 31 10.93 -26.85 47.26
N ASN A 32 10.56 -25.77 46.58
CA ASN A 32 9.20 -25.23 46.44
C ASN A 32 8.93 -24.89 44.97
N CYS A 33 7.65 -24.93 44.55
CA CYS A 33 7.27 -24.47 43.22
C CYS A 33 7.40 -22.94 43.13
N GLU A 34 8.28 -22.47 42.25
CA GLU A 34 8.50 -21.05 42.00
C GLU A 34 8.31 -20.72 40.51
N LEU A 35 7.70 -19.57 40.23
CA LEU A 35 7.53 -19.06 38.86
C LEU A 35 8.74 -18.24 38.47
N ILE A 36 9.55 -18.75 37.54
CA ILE A 36 10.68 -18.02 36.99
C ILE A 36 10.22 -17.25 35.75
N SER A 37 10.41 -15.93 35.78
CA SER A 37 10.17 -15.06 34.62
C SER A 37 11.49 -14.73 33.94
N TYR A 38 11.63 -15.13 32.68
CA TYR A 38 12.78 -14.80 31.85
C TYR A 38 12.34 -13.87 30.72
N LYS A 39 13.07 -12.76 30.54
CA LYS A 39 12.85 -11.81 29.46
C LYS A 39 13.91 -12.05 28.39
N PHE A 40 13.45 -12.48 27.22
CA PHE A 40 14.29 -12.70 26.04
C PHE A 40 14.50 -11.38 25.30
N GLU A 41 15.76 -11.00 25.07
CA GLU A 41 16.15 -9.89 24.21
C GLU A 41 16.90 -10.46 22.99
N PRO A 42 16.32 -10.36 21.77
CA PRO A 42 16.99 -10.85 20.57
C PRO A 42 18.23 -9.99 20.27
N GLN A 43 19.42 -10.57 20.30
CA GLN A 43 20.68 -9.89 19.93
C GLN A 43 20.93 -9.90 18.41
N ASP A 44 20.45 -10.93 17.69
CA ASP A 44 20.73 -11.16 16.27
C ASP A 44 19.49 -11.14 15.36
N VAL A 45 18.39 -10.53 15.80
CA VAL A 45 17.30 -10.24 14.85
C VAL A 45 17.74 -9.02 14.06
N THR A 46 18.56 -9.25 13.03
CA THR A 46 18.96 -8.23 12.07
C THR A 46 17.71 -7.54 11.54
N GLN A 47 17.74 -6.21 11.45
CA GLN A 47 16.64 -5.33 10.99
C GLN A 47 16.00 -5.77 9.66
N THR A 48 16.68 -6.59 8.88
CA THR A 48 16.21 -7.26 7.67
C THR A 48 15.71 -8.68 8.02
N CYS A 49 14.45 -8.80 8.39
CA CYS A 49 13.87 -10.06 8.82
C CYS A 49 13.23 -10.74 7.59
N THR A 50 14.07 -11.45 6.82
CA THR A 50 13.62 -12.17 5.61
C THR A 50 13.02 -13.55 5.93
N ILE A 51 13.21 -14.07 7.15
CA ILE A 51 12.84 -15.45 7.52
C ILE A 51 12.31 -15.47 8.96
N LYS A 52 11.22 -16.21 9.19
CA LYS A 52 10.73 -16.55 10.54
C LYS A 52 11.86 -17.23 11.33
N THR A 53 12.38 -16.56 12.34
CA THR A 53 13.41 -17.12 13.21
C THR A 53 12.76 -17.95 14.31
N ASN A 54 13.10 -19.23 14.35
CA ASN A 54 12.82 -20.08 15.50
C ASN A 54 13.95 -19.88 16.51
N VAL A 55 13.63 -19.32 17.66
CA VAL A 55 14.56 -19.23 18.79
C VAL A 55 14.30 -20.41 19.70
N THR A 56 15.34 -21.16 19.99
CA THR A 56 15.27 -22.33 20.86
C THR A 56 15.89 -21.97 22.21
N LEU A 57 15.08 -21.96 23.27
CA LEU A 57 15.56 -21.84 24.64
C LEU A 57 15.65 -23.24 25.25
N SER A 58 16.82 -23.60 25.78
CA SER A 58 16.98 -24.84 26.54
C SER A 58 17.02 -24.54 28.03
N VAL A 59 16.18 -25.21 28.81
CA VAL A 59 16.14 -25.10 30.26
C VAL A 59 16.72 -26.36 30.87
N THR A 60 17.76 -26.21 31.69
CA THR A 60 18.47 -27.33 32.32
C THR A 60 18.59 -27.14 33.83
N ILE A 61 18.61 -28.24 34.58
CA ILE A 61 18.89 -28.22 36.02
C ILE A 61 20.31 -28.72 36.27
N GLN A 62 21.11 -27.92 36.97
CA GLN A 62 22.42 -28.28 37.50
C GLN A 62 22.40 -28.44 39.02
N ASN A 63 23.35 -29.22 39.55
CA ASN A 63 23.63 -29.37 40.98
C ASN A 63 22.44 -29.77 41.86
N SER A 64 21.50 -30.55 41.31
CA SER A 64 20.38 -31.06 42.07
C SER A 64 20.72 -32.34 42.83
N ILE A 65 20.27 -32.42 44.08
CA ILE A 65 20.58 -33.50 45.02
C ILE A 65 19.85 -34.81 44.65
N SER A 66 18.81 -34.75 43.83
CA SER A 66 17.89 -35.87 43.55
C SER A 66 17.76 -36.29 42.08
N PHE A 67 18.45 -35.66 41.11
CA PHE A 67 18.39 -36.10 39.71
C PHE A 67 19.56 -37.01 39.33
N ASN A 68 19.22 -38.21 38.85
CA ASN A 68 20.16 -39.13 38.20
C ASN A 68 20.22 -38.94 36.66
N LYS A 69 19.42 -38.00 36.12
CA LYS A 69 19.34 -37.70 34.69
C LYS A 69 19.02 -36.21 34.53
N SER A 70 19.85 -35.44 33.84
CA SER A 70 19.64 -34.00 33.66
C SER A 70 18.25 -33.75 33.06
N ALA A 71 17.36 -33.08 33.80
CA ALA A 71 16.10 -32.62 33.26
C ALA A 71 16.40 -31.51 32.24
N HIS A 72 15.94 -31.72 31.01
CA HIS A 72 16.17 -30.83 29.89
C HIS A 72 14.84 -30.62 29.18
N ASP A 73 14.38 -29.37 29.13
CA ASP A 73 13.18 -29.00 28.36
C ASP A 73 13.56 -27.98 27.28
N ILE A 74 12.89 -28.05 26.13
CA ILE A 74 13.16 -27.21 24.96
C ILE A 74 11.93 -26.37 24.67
N ILE A 75 12.08 -25.06 24.79
CA ILE A 75 11.04 -24.09 24.46
C ILE A 75 11.37 -23.48 23.10
N ASN A 76 10.54 -23.75 22.11
CA ASN A 76 10.65 -23.13 20.79
C ASN A 76 9.76 -21.89 20.74
N ILE A 77 10.37 -20.72 20.57
CA ILE A 77 9.69 -19.44 20.37
C ILE A 77 9.76 -19.09 18.89
N LYS A 78 8.59 -18.81 18.30
CA LYS A 78 8.49 -18.30 16.93
C LYS A 78 8.44 -16.78 16.98
N VAL A 79 9.45 -16.13 16.42
CA VAL A 79 9.46 -14.67 16.25
C VAL A 79 9.05 -14.37 14.82
N SER A 80 7.99 -13.56 14.66
CA SER A 80 7.52 -13.07 13.37
C SER A 80 8.25 -11.79 13.00
N CYS A 81 8.51 -11.62 11.71
CA CYS A 81 9.08 -10.41 11.16
C CYS A 81 8.06 -9.27 11.14
N CYS A 82 8.56 -8.04 11.14
CA CYS A 82 7.71 -6.88 10.90
C CYS A 82 7.20 -6.88 9.45
N PRO A 83 5.98 -6.38 9.22
CA PRO A 83 5.45 -6.15 7.88
C PRO A 83 6.30 -5.10 7.13
N ASN A 84 6.25 -5.13 5.80
CA ASN A 84 6.93 -4.14 4.95
C ASN A 84 6.58 -2.70 5.38
N GLY A 85 7.59 -1.82 5.41
CA GLY A 85 7.46 -0.44 5.85
C GLY A 85 7.47 -0.21 7.37
N PHE A 86 7.44 -1.26 8.19
CA PHE A 86 7.63 -1.17 9.63
C PHE A 86 8.97 -1.77 10.04
N CYS A 87 9.53 -1.25 11.13
CA CYS A 87 10.80 -1.67 11.69
C CYS A 87 10.64 -2.30 13.05
N LEU A 88 11.42 -3.33 13.32
CA LEU A 88 11.62 -3.77 14.69
C LEU A 88 12.47 -2.71 15.40
N MET A 89 11.90 -2.04 16.39
CA MET A 89 12.66 -1.15 17.27
C MET A 89 13.53 -1.98 18.22
N ASN A 90 14.73 -1.48 18.55
CA ASN A 90 15.56 -2.00 19.64
C ASN A 90 14.92 -1.65 21.00
N SER A 91 13.75 -2.23 21.27
CA SER A 91 12.96 -2.04 22.46
C SER A 91 12.92 -3.35 23.26
N PRO A 92 12.78 -3.29 24.60
CA PRO A 92 12.58 -4.46 25.46
C PRO A 92 11.36 -5.33 25.10
N ILE A 93 10.50 -4.86 24.19
CA ILE A 93 9.29 -5.51 23.70
C ILE A 93 9.43 -5.60 22.19
N CYS A 94 9.25 -6.79 21.60
CA CYS A 94 9.20 -6.96 20.14
C CYS A 94 7.99 -6.18 19.57
N SER A 95 8.22 -4.92 19.24
CA SER A 95 7.20 -4.00 18.71
C SER A 95 7.70 -3.44 17.39
N CYS A 96 6.84 -3.54 16.38
CA CYS A 96 7.10 -2.96 15.07
C CYS A 96 6.64 -1.50 15.09
N GLU A 97 7.56 -0.57 14.88
CA GLU A 97 7.27 0.86 14.81
C GLU A 97 7.73 1.41 13.46
N TYR A 98 7.15 2.53 13.06
CA TYR A 98 7.57 3.29 11.88
C TYR A 98 8.72 4.24 12.25
N ILE A 99 9.76 4.33 11.41
CA ILE A 99 10.83 5.32 11.57
C ILE A 99 10.32 6.67 11.09
N LYS A 100 10.23 7.64 12.00
CA LYS A 100 9.77 9.01 11.76
C LYS A 100 10.69 9.75 10.77
N GLU A 101 10.33 9.72 9.49
CA GLU A 101 10.86 10.61 8.45
C GLU A 101 9.73 11.53 7.90
N PRO A 102 9.97 12.55 7.06
CA PRO A 102 9.18 13.79 6.97
C PRO A 102 7.74 13.64 6.44
N VAL A 103 7.29 12.42 6.19
CA VAL A 103 5.94 12.05 5.72
C VAL A 103 4.84 12.35 6.76
N SER A 104 5.21 12.80 7.97
CA SER A 104 4.29 12.91 9.11
C SER A 104 3.19 13.98 8.96
N SER A 105 3.32 14.98 8.08
CA SER A 105 2.28 16.01 7.94
C SER A 105 1.00 15.46 7.33
N ASP A 106 1.13 14.51 6.41
CA ASP A 106 0.02 14.00 5.59
C ASP A 106 -0.62 12.73 6.18
N ILE A 107 -0.12 12.26 7.32
CA ILE A 107 -0.51 11.00 7.95
C ILE A 107 -1.05 11.26 9.35
N LEU A 108 -2.23 10.73 9.62
CA LEU A 108 -2.93 10.85 10.91
C LEU A 108 -2.45 9.80 11.91
N SER A 109 -2.35 8.54 11.48
CA SER A 109 -1.93 7.45 12.37
C SER A 109 -1.41 6.24 11.60
N TRP A 110 -0.60 5.45 12.32
CA TRP A 110 -0.06 4.17 11.88
C TRP A 110 -0.50 3.09 12.85
N ASN A 111 -0.89 1.91 12.34
CA ASN A 111 -1.21 0.75 13.16
C ASN A 111 -0.44 -0.48 12.67
N ALA A 112 0.59 -0.85 13.42
CA ALA A 112 1.47 -1.97 13.09
C ALA A 112 0.81 -3.35 13.24
N THR A 113 -0.27 -3.48 14.02
CA THR A 113 -0.95 -4.76 14.25
C THR A 113 -1.77 -5.19 13.02
N ASN A 114 -2.42 -4.23 12.38
CA ASN A 114 -3.26 -4.46 11.20
C ASN A 114 -2.61 -3.94 9.90
N TYR A 115 -1.35 -3.49 9.98
CA TYR A 115 -0.58 -2.97 8.86
C TYR A 115 -1.23 -1.76 8.18
N SER A 116 -2.08 -1.05 8.92
CA SER A 116 -2.96 -0.04 8.37
C SER A 116 -2.44 1.37 8.60
N VAL A 117 -2.62 2.23 7.60
CA VAL A 117 -2.19 3.63 7.61
C VAL A 117 -3.38 4.52 7.33
N ILE A 118 -3.51 5.58 8.12
CA ILE A 118 -4.58 6.57 7.95
C ILE A 118 -3.99 7.87 7.43
N LYS A 119 -4.34 8.24 6.21
CA LYS A 119 -3.97 9.52 5.58
C LYS A 119 -4.88 10.66 6.03
N GLN A 120 -4.36 11.89 5.96
CA GLN A 120 -5.21 13.08 6.04
C GLN A 120 -6.27 13.09 4.93
N PRO A 121 -7.47 13.67 5.18
CA PRO A 121 -8.57 13.66 4.23
C PRO A 121 -8.21 14.24 2.85
N GLU A 122 -7.37 15.29 2.82
CA GLU A 122 -6.99 16.01 1.60
C GLU A 122 -5.60 15.63 1.07
N SER A 123 -4.94 14.65 1.69
CA SER A 123 -3.61 14.23 1.23
C SER A 123 -3.71 13.51 -0.11
N ASN A 124 -2.90 13.99 -1.07
CA ASN A 124 -2.67 13.37 -2.38
C ASN A 124 -1.39 12.50 -2.38
N LEU A 125 -1.05 11.94 -1.22
CA LEU A 125 0.13 11.13 -1.04
C LEU A 125 -0.15 9.65 -1.38
N TRP A 126 0.72 9.07 -2.19
CA TRP A 126 0.84 7.63 -2.40
C TRP A 126 1.90 7.06 -1.47
N LEU A 127 1.62 5.89 -0.91
CA LEU A 127 2.51 5.20 0.03
C LEU A 127 2.58 3.71 -0.32
N SER A 128 3.78 3.13 -0.27
CA SER A 128 3.94 1.68 -0.42
C SER A 128 5.08 1.15 0.44
N GLY A 129 4.82 0.05 1.15
CA GLY A 129 5.83 -0.70 1.88
C GLY A 129 6.62 -1.59 0.93
N THR A 130 7.76 -1.12 0.45
CA THR A 130 8.58 -1.84 -0.54
C THR A 130 9.39 -2.97 0.09
N SER A 131 9.91 -2.75 1.29
CA SER A 131 10.68 -3.74 2.06
C SER A 131 10.61 -3.43 3.56
N ASP A 132 11.21 -4.29 4.38
CA ASP A 132 11.41 -4.03 5.80
C ASP A 132 12.01 -2.64 5.99
N CYS A 133 11.43 -1.85 6.88
CA CYS A 133 11.89 -0.49 7.17
C CYS A 133 11.89 0.53 6.02
N THR A 134 11.40 0.20 4.83
CA THR A 134 11.44 1.11 3.67
C THR A 134 10.05 1.39 3.14
N ILE A 135 9.68 2.67 3.17
CA ILE A 135 8.44 3.17 2.58
C ILE A 135 8.80 4.02 1.37
N SER A 136 8.24 3.66 0.22
CA SER A 136 8.22 4.54 -0.94
C SER A 136 7.02 5.47 -0.84
N TYR A 137 7.24 6.75 -1.07
CA TYR A 137 6.18 7.74 -1.07
C TYR A 137 6.39 8.77 -2.18
N SER A 138 5.30 9.24 -2.74
CA SER A 138 5.31 10.31 -3.74
C SER A 138 3.90 10.90 -3.88
N THR A 139 3.79 12.07 -4.48
CA THR A 139 2.50 12.69 -4.77
C THR A 139 1.85 11.98 -5.95
N CYS A 140 0.58 11.59 -5.80
CA CYS A 140 -0.14 10.96 -6.89
C CYS A 140 -0.48 11.95 -8.00
N PRO A 141 -0.58 11.49 -9.26
CA PRO A 141 -1.28 12.24 -10.28
C PRO A 141 -2.72 12.56 -9.86
N PHE A 142 -3.25 13.65 -10.41
CA PHE A 142 -4.58 14.14 -10.05
C PHE A 142 -5.66 13.07 -10.24
N ASP A 143 -6.48 12.85 -9.20
CA ASP A 143 -7.61 11.90 -9.14
C ASP A 143 -7.24 10.40 -9.21
N TYR A 144 -5.95 10.04 -9.07
CA TYR A 144 -5.53 8.64 -9.15
C TYR A 144 -5.64 7.94 -7.77
N CYS A 145 -5.29 8.65 -6.68
CA CYS A 145 -5.32 8.13 -5.31
C CYS A 145 -6.62 8.47 -4.55
N ASN A 146 -7.75 8.12 -5.14
CA ASN A 146 -9.08 8.42 -4.60
C ASN A 146 -9.70 7.24 -3.81
N GLY A 147 -8.88 6.27 -3.40
CA GLY A 147 -9.31 5.13 -2.58
C GLY A 147 -9.55 5.48 -1.10
N PRO A 148 -9.92 4.49 -0.28
CA PRO A 148 -10.05 4.66 1.17
C PRO A 148 -8.79 5.28 1.81
N LYS A 149 -9.01 6.18 2.76
CA LYS A 149 -7.93 6.85 3.52
C LYS A 149 -7.25 5.92 4.52
N ASN A 150 -7.94 4.85 4.92
CA ASN A 150 -7.40 3.77 5.72
C ASN A 150 -7.16 2.57 4.80
N PHE A 151 -5.91 2.18 4.64
CA PHE A 151 -5.50 1.09 3.75
C PHE A 151 -4.33 0.33 4.35
N ASN A 152 -4.11 -0.88 3.87
CA ASN A 152 -2.97 -1.69 4.26
C ASN A 152 -1.72 -1.26 3.48
N LEU A 153 -0.64 -0.92 4.17
CA LEU A 153 0.63 -0.50 3.54
C LEU A 153 1.26 -1.59 2.65
N SER A 154 0.96 -2.86 2.94
CA SER A 154 1.38 -4.01 2.12
C SER A 154 0.56 -4.16 0.84
N ASN A 155 -0.61 -3.50 0.76
CA ASN A 155 -1.49 -3.50 -0.39
C ASN A 155 -1.73 -2.05 -0.85
N SER A 156 -0.74 -1.46 -1.52
CA SER A 156 -0.77 -0.05 -1.93
C SER A 156 -1.93 0.28 -2.88
N ASP A 157 -2.44 -0.71 -3.61
CA ASP A 157 -3.52 -0.56 -4.60
C ASP A 157 -4.85 -0.15 -3.96
N GLU A 158 -5.06 -0.43 -2.67
CA GLU A 158 -6.24 0.04 -1.93
C GLU A 158 -6.36 1.56 -1.92
N GLN A 159 -5.28 2.30 -2.16
CA GLN A 159 -5.29 3.77 -2.25
C GLN A 159 -5.82 4.29 -3.58
N CYS A 160 -5.92 3.41 -4.59
CA CYS A 160 -6.24 3.77 -5.95
C CYS A 160 -7.75 3.86 -6.15
N GLY A 161 -8.18 4.89 -6.87
CA GLY A 161 -9.57 5.05 -7.32
C GLY A 161 -9.77 4.47 -8.72
N SER A 162 -11.03 4.35 -9.14
CA SER A 162 -11.36 4.15 -10.56
C SER A 162 -10.73 2.92 -11.24
N ASN A 163 -10.63 1.80 -10.51
CA ASN A 163 -10.02 0.53 -10.95
C ASN A 163 -8.55 0.67 -11.38
N ARG A 164 -7.83 1.61 -10.78
CA ARG A 164 -6.37 1.76 -10.94
C ARG A 164 -5.63 0.87 -9.94
N ALA A 165 -4.37 0.60 -10.26
CA ALA A 165 -3.45 -0.19 -9.45
C ALA A 165 -2.00 0.28 -9.66
N GLY A 166 -1.07 -0.37 -8.96
CA GLY A 166 0.36 -0.19 -9.14
C GLY A 166 0.92 1.07 -8.50
N ASP A 167 2.19 1.32 -8.80
CA ASP A 167 2.90 2.47 -8.27
C ASP A 167 2.22 3.77 -8.71
N LEU A 168 1.96 4.65 -7.72
CA LEU A 168 1.23 5.91 -7.91
C LEU A 168 -0.15 5.75 -8.55
N CYS A 169 -0.74 4.55 -8.52
CA CYS A 169 -1.99 4.22 -9.20
C CYS A 169 -1.93 4.49 -10.71
N GLY A 170 -0.73 4.32 -11.30
CA GLY A 170 -0.43 4.60 -12.69
C GLY A 170 -0.92 3.53 -13.66
N THR A 171 -1.20 2.32 -13.21
CA THR A 171 -1.69 1.22 -14.07
C THR A 171 -3.15 0.94 -13.80
N CYS A 172 -3.76 0.09 -14.64
CA CYS A 172 -5.10 -0.42 -14.40
C CYS A 172 -5.03 -1.75 -13.64
N SER A 173 -6.04 -2.02 -12.82
CA SER A 173 -6.17 -3.34 -12.19
C SER A 173 -6.34 -4.45 -13.24
N ASP A 174 -6.06 -5.68 -12.85
CA ASP A 174 -6.18 -6.84 -13.73
C ASP A 174 -7.55 -6.90 -14.45
N ASN A 175 -7.50 -7.14 -15.77
CA ASN A 175 -8.66 -7.17 -16.68
C ASN A 175 -9.32 -5.81 -16.98
N PHE A 176 -8.74 -4.71 -16.50
CA PHE A 176 -9.18 -3.37 -16.88
C PHE A 176 -8.20 -2.72 -17.85
N SER A 177 -8.66 -1.71 -18.56
CA SER A 177 -7.84 -0.89 -19.44
C SER A 177 -8.25 0.56 -19.30
N LEU A 178 -7.30 1.45 -19.52
CA LEU A 178 -7.54 2.88 -19.49
C LEU A 178 -8.61 3.22 -20.53
N MET A 179 -9.60 4.03 -20.17
CA MET A 179 -10.60 4.52 -21.11
C MET A 179 -10.11 5.80 -21.77
N LEU A 180 -10.18 5.88 -23.09
CA LEU A 180 -9.85 7.09 -23.83
C LEU A 180 -10.86 8.19 -23.49
N GLY A 181 -10.39 9.40 -23.22
CA GLY A 181 -11.24 10.53 -22.82
C GLY A 181 -11.45 10.66 -21.29
N SER A 182 -10.88 9.78 -20.48
CA SER A 182 -10.92 9.89 -19.02
C SER A 182 -9.67 9.34 -18.34
N ASN A 183 -9.58 9.55 -17.02
CA ASN A 183 -8.53 8.99 -16.18
C ASN A 183 -8.97 7.68 -15.50
N ARG A 184 -10.09 7.05 -15.89
CA ARG A 184 -10.55 5.81 -15.25
C ARG A 184 -10.19 4.58 -16.05
N CYS A 185 -10.04 3.47 -15.34
CA CYS A 185 -9.89 2.16 -15.93
C CYS A 185 -11.27 1.48 -15.99
N GLY A 186 -11.56 0.84 -17.11
CA GLY A 186 -12.81 0.13 -17.34
C GLY A 186 -12.63 -1.15 -18.15
N ASP A 187 -13.65 -1.99 -18.12
CA ASP A 187 -13.62 -3.29 -18.80
C ASP A 187 -13.81 -3.10 -20.31
N CYS A 188 -12.73 -3.35 -21.03
CA CYS A 188 -12.62 -3.22 -22.48
C CYS A 188 -12.64 -4.56 -23.23
N TYR A 189 -12.85 -5.68 -22.53
CA TYR A 189 -12.87 -6.99 -23.16
C TYR A 189 -14.05 -7.12 -24.13
N GLY A 190 -13.76 -7.43 -25.40
CA GLY A 190 -14.76 -7.60 -26.45
C GLY A 190 -15.48 -6.31 -26.91
N LYS A 191 -14.94 -5.12 -26.59
CA LYS A 191 -15.51 -3.81 -26.97
C LYS A 191 -14.61 -2.99 -27.92
N ASP A 192 -13.54 -3.58 -28.40
CA ASP A 192 -12.56 -3.01 -29.34
C ASP A 192 -13.19 -2.54 -30.67
N TYR A 193 -14.21 -3.25 -31.16
CA TYR A 193 -14.93 -2.86 -32.37
C TYR A 193 -15.66 -1.51 -32.23
N LEU A 194 -16.07 -1.12 -31.00
CA LEU A 194 -16.77 0.15 -30.78
C LEU A 194 -15.86 1.34 -31.02
N ALA A 195 -14.60 1.28 -30.59
CA ALA A 195 -13.63 2.33 -30.89
C ALA A 195 -13.42 2.50 -32.38
N SER A 196 -13.31 1.39 -33.13
CA SER A 196 -13.15 1.45 -34.59
C SER A 196 -14.32 2.16 -35.28
N ILE A 197 -15.56 1.88 -34.87
CA ILE A 197 -16.76 2.55 -35.42
C ILE A 197 -16.75 4.04 -35.06
N ILE A 198 -16.44 4.37 -33.81
CA ILE A 198 -16.41 5.76 -33.33
C ILE A 198 -15.36 6.57 -34.07
N ILE A 199 -14.16 6.04 -34.28
CA ILE A 199 -13.09 6.70 -35.02
C ILE A 199 -13.51 7.00 -36.45
N LEU A 200 -14.18 6.06 -37.13
CA LEU A 200 -14.67 6.28 -38.49
C LEU A 200 -15.70 7.42 -38.52
N LEU A 201 -16.63 7.46 -37.56
CA LEU A 201 -17.62 8.54 -37.45
C LEU A 201 -16.95 9.89 -37.19
N PHE A 202 -16.01 9.96 -36.24
CA PHE A 202 -15.25 11.18 -35.93
C PHE A 202 -14.40 11.64 -37.12
N ALA A 203 -13.82 10.71 -37.90
CA ALA A 203 -13.09 11.05 -39.11
C ALA A 203 -14.01 11.70 -40.17
N MET A 204 -15.21 11.14 -40.39
CA MET A 204 -16.19 11.75 -41.29
C MET A 204 -16.66 13.12 -40.80
N PHE A 205 -16.94 13.26 -39.50
CA PHE A 205 -17.30 14.54 -38.90
C PHE A 205 -16.17 15.58 -39.01
N GLY A 206 -14.92 15.16 -38.83
CA GLY A 206 -13.76 16.03 -39.01
C GLY A 206 -13.65 16.58 -40.43
N ILE A 207 -13.85 15.73 -41.45
CA ILE A 207 -13.86 16.18 -42.86
C ILE A 207 -15.00 17.15 -43.11
N ALA A 208 -16.22 16.85 -42.63
CA ALA A 208 -17.38 17.73 -42.77
C ALA A 208 -17.15 19.09 -42.08
N LEU A 209 -16.53 19.08 -40.91
CA LEU A 209 -16.16 20.28 -40.16
C LEU A 209 -15.16 21.13 -40.93
N VAL A 210 -14.13 20.54 -41.55
CA VAL A 210 -13.18 21.27 -42.41
C VAL A 210 -13.88 21.91 -43.60
N ILE A 211 -14.76 21.18 -44.30
CA ILE A 211 -15.55 21.72 -45.42
C ILE A 211 -16.41 22.90 -44.95
N MET A 212 -17.05 22.78 -43.79
CA MET A 212 -17.88 23.84 -43.22
C MET A 212 -17.05 25.09 -42.87
N ILE A 213 -15.88 24.92 -42.23
CA ILE A 213 -14.97 26.03 -41.90
C ILE A 213 -14.55 26.77 -43.18
N VAL A 214 -14.18 26.03 -44.22
CA VAL A 214 -13.77 26.61 -45.51
C VAL A 214 -14.94 27.32 -46.19
N ALA A 215 -16.14 26.70 -46.24
CA ALA A 215 -17.32 27.28 -46.85
C ALA A 215 -17.78 28.57 -46.16
N LEU A 216 -17.61 28.66 -44.83
CA LEU A 216 -17.96 29.82 -44.02
C LEU A 216 -16.82 30.85 -43.91
N ASN A 217 -15.65 30.61 -44.52
CA ASN A 217 -14.44 31.42 -44.38
C ASN A 217 -14.07 31.71 -42.91
N LEU A 218 -14.31 30.73 -42.02
CA LEU A 218 -13.96 30.86 -40.61
C LEU A 218 -12.44 30.68 -40.44
N THR A 219 -11.78 31.70 -39.90
CA THR A 219 -10.34 31.62 -39.59
C THR A 219 -10.14 31.32 -38.11
N VAL A 220 -9.37 30.27 -37.80
CA VAL A 220 -9.03 29.90 -36.41
C VAL A 220 -8.13 30.96 -35.75
N THR A 221 -7.47 31.79 -36.55
CA THR A 221 -6.47 32.79 -36.12
C THR A 221 -7.04 34.18 -35.79
N VAL A 222 -8.24 34.52 -36.27
CA VAL A 222 -8.84 35.86 -36.09
C VAL A 222 -10.34 35.72 -35.85
N GLY A 223 -10.85 36.32 -34.77
CA GLY A 223 -12.29 36.40 -34.45
C GLY A 223 -12.70 35.67 -33.17
N THR A 224 -14.01 35.41 -33.03
CA THR A 224 -14.64 34.85 -31.82
C THR A 224 -14.27 33.38 -31.55
N ILE A 225 -13.90 32.62 -32.59
CA ILE A 225 -13.52 31.20 -32.47
C ILE A 225 -12.24 31.02 -31.65
N ASN A 226 -11.25 31.89 -31.81
CA ASN A 226 -10.01 31.83 -31.02
C ASN A 226 -10.29 32.05 -29.52
N GLY A 227 -11.19 33.00 -29.20
CA GLY A 227 -11.63 33.23 -27.82
C GLY A 227 -12.38 32.03 -27.23
N LEU A 228 -13.24 31.38 -28.02
CA LEU A 228 -13.99 30.18 -27.60
C LEU A 228 -13.06 28.99 -27.35
N LEU A 229 -12.09 28.75 -28.23
CA LEU A 229 -11.07 27.70 -28.06
C LEU A 229 -10.20 27.94 -26.82
N PHE A 230 -9.75 29.19 -26.62
CA PHE A 230 -8.99 29.55 -25.43
C PHE A 230 -9.80 29.31 -24.15
N PHE A 231 -11.06 29.73 -24.13
CA PHE A 231 -11.96 29.50 -22.99
C PHE A 231 -12.15 28.00 -22.71
N ALA A 232 -12.44 27.20 -23.75
CA ALA A 232 -12.63 25.77 -23.59
C ALA A 232 -11.37 25.06 -23.06
N ASN A 233 -10.18 25.44 -23.55
CA ASN A 233 -8.91 24.91 -23.06
C ASN A 233 -8.68 25.26 -21.58
N VAL A 234 -8.92 26.52 -21.19
CA VAL A 234 -8.82 26.96 -19.79
C VAL A 234 -9.79 26.16 -18.91
N ILE A 235 -11.06 26.05 -19.29
CA ILE A 235 -12.05 25.28 -18.52
C ILE A 235 -11.64 23.82 -18.36
N LYS A 236 -11.09 23.18 -19.40
CA LYS A 236 -10.62 21.78 -19.32
C LYS A 236 -9.45 21.61 -18.34
N ILE A 237 -8.52 22.56 -18.28
CA ILE A 237 -7.41 22.54 -17.31
C ILE A 237 -7.93 22.67 -15.88
N TYR A 238 -8.94 23.52 -15.66
CA TYR A 238 -9.52 23.78 -14.33
C TYR A 238 -10.67 22.83 -13.96
N GLN A 239 -11.14 21.97 -14.86
CA GLN A 239 -12.20 20.99 -14.63
C GLN A 239 -12.03 20.19 -13.31
N PRO A 240 -10.83 19.68 -12.97
CA PRO A 240 -10.46 19.16 -11.64
C PRO A 240 -10.95 19.93 -10.41
N LEU A 241 -10.94 21.26 -10.49
CA LEU A 241 -11.20 22.18 -9.38
C LEU A 241 -12.64 22.70 -9.41
N ILE A 242 -13.43 22.39 -10.44
CA ILE A 242 -14.82 22.82 -10.57
C ILE A 242 -15.71 21.67 -10.07
N PRO A 243 -16.29 21.79 -8.85
CA PRO A 243 -17.16 20.76 -8.32
C PRO A 243 -18.35 20.54 -9.26
N HIS A 244 -18.73 19.28 -9.47
CA HIS A 244 -19.95 18.91 -10.23
C HIS A 244 -19.92 19.31 -11.72
N PHE A 245 -18.78 19.71 -12.29
CA PHE A 245 -18.70 20.06 -13.72
C PHE A 245 -19.14 18.91 -14.65
N ASN A 246 -18.82 17.68 -14.26
CA ASN A 246 -19.21 16.47 -14.99
C ASN A 246 -20.69 16.10 -14.86
N GLU A 247 -21.41 16.66 -13.89
CA GLU A 247 -22.87 16.44 -13.77
C GLU A 247 -23.65 17.18 -14.85
N PHE A 248 -23.10 18.29 -15.34
CA PHE A 248 -23.61 18.99 -16.51
C PHE A 248 -23.13 18.32 -17.79
N HIS A 249 -23.63 17.10 -18.03
CA HIS A 249 -23.24 16.25 -19.16
C HIS A 249 -23.19 17.01 -20.50
N VAL A 250 -24.19 17.85 -20.78
CA VAL A 250 -24.28 18.61 -22.04
C VAL A 250 -23.14 19.65 -22.15
N LEU A 251 -22.86 20.37 -21.07
CA LEU A 251 -21.82 21.40 -21.07
C LEU A 251 -20.42 20.78 -21.15
N SER A 252 -20.18 19.72 -20.39
CA SER A 252 -18.91 18.99 -20.39
C SER A 252 -18.61 18.39 -21.77
N GLN A 253 -19.61 17.77 -22.41
CA GLN A 253 -19.50 17.24 -23.77
C GLN A 253 -19.18 18.35 -24.78
N PHE A 254 -19.88 19.48 -24.70
CA PHE A 254 -19.69 20.61 -25.60
C PHE A 254 -18.28 21.20 -25.49
N ILE A 255 -17.78 21.39 -24.26
CA ILE A 255 -16.41 21.89 -24.02
C ILE A 255 -15.36 20.86 -24.50
N SER A 256 -15.60 19.57 -24.27
CA SER A 256 -14.71 18.51 -24.76
C SER A 256 -14.64 18.49 -26.30
N TRP A 257 -15.77 18.62 -27.00
CA TRP A 257 -15.79 18.72 -28.46
C TRP A 257 -15.10 19.95 -29.01
N ILE A 258 -15.23 21.12 -28.35
CA ILE A 258 -14.49 22.32 -28.74
C ILE A 258 -12.98 22.08 -28.62
N ASN A 259 -12.55 21.34 -27.58
CA ASN A 259 -11.16 20.94 -27.40
C ASN A 259 -10.73 19.74 -28.26
N MET A 260 -11.57 19.30 -29.21
CA MET A 260 -11.33 18.12 -30.06
C MET A 260 -11.06 16.83 -29.27
N ASP A 261 -11.62 16.75 -28.07
CA ASP A 261 -11.69 15.54 -27.28
C ASP A 261 -13.01 14.82 -27.61
N PHE A 262 -13.04 13.49 -27.50
CA PHE A 262 -14.21 12.68 -27.88
C PHE A 262 -15.41 13.00 -26.99
N GLY A 263 -15.15 13.43 -25.74
CA GLY A 263 -16.13 13.76 -24.71
C GLY A 263 -16.91 12.57 -24.17
N ILE A 264 -16.72 11.41 -24.78
CA ILE A 264 -17.23 10.12 -24.33
C ILE A 264 -16.05 9.24 -23.98
N GLU A 265 -16.30 8.35 -23.02
CA GLU A 265 -15.30 7.40 -22.56
C GLU A 265 -15.37 6.14 -23.40
N ILE A 266 -14.28 5.81 -24.09
CA ILE A 266 -14.26 4.69 -25.04
C ILE A 266 -13.09 3.75 -24.78
N CYS A 267 -13.33 2.46 -24.98
CA CYS A 267 -12.31 1.43 -24.94
C CYS A 267 -11.60 1.35 -26.28
N PHE A 268 -10.39 1.91 -26.37
CA PHE A 268 -9.63 1.94 -27.62
C PHE A 268 -9.06 0.55 -27.98
N TYR A 269 -8.32 -0.07 -27.07
CA TYR A 269 -7.91 -1.48 -27.15
C TYR A 269 -7.70 -2.06 -25.76
N ASN A 270 -7.61 -3.39 -25.67
CA ASN A 270 -7.39 -4.10 -24.41
C ASN A 270 -5.91 -4.06 -23.98
N GLY A 271 -5.65 -3.70 -22.73
CA GLY A 271 -4.31 -3.53 -22.16
C GLY A 271 -3.72 -2.12 -22.31
N MET A 272 -4.55 -1.10 -22.54
CA MET A 272 -4.10 0.30 -22.53
C MET A 272 -3.82 0.76 -21.09
N GLU A 273 -2.65 1.35 -20.84
CA GLU A 273 -2.22 1.86 -19.53
C GLU A 273 -1.75 3.33 -19.64
N SER A 274 -1.69 4.06 -18.52
CA SER A 274 -1.07 5.38 -18.47
C SER A 274 0.46 5.27 -18.37
N CYS A 275 1.19 6.07 -19.16
CA CYS A 275 2.65 6.19 -19.09
C CYS A 275 3.07 7.19 -18.01
#